data_AF-P72916-F1
#
_entry.id   AF-P72916-F1
#
_cell.length_a   1.000
_cell.length_b   1.000
_cell.length_c   1.000
_cell.angle_alpha   90.00
_cell.angle_beta   90.00
_cell.angle_gamma   90.00
#
_symmetry.space_group_name_H-M   'P 1'
#
loop_
_entity.id
_entity.type
_entity.pdbx_description
1 polymer ?
#
loop_
_entity_poly.entity_id
_entity_poly.type
_entity_poly.pdbx_seq_one_letter_code
_entity_poly.pdbx_strand_id
1 'polypeptide(L)'
;MASFLALLPRSLTTFLYAVAALLRFYGNIDTTPIPRIPLTIFGWSFLAFTLGTAALLVNLGLEWNTGNRSRNREIETRERETRRDNLADEERNRASEEREKADRERDRADQERNRADQERKRAASRARIQNRGFVLQTRYQLAPSPEARATLIDFLSFLQEYGE
;
A
#
# COMPACT_ATOMS: atom_id res chain seq x y z
N MET A 1 -34.00 -11.57 16.11
CA MET A 1 -35.41 -11.32 16.43
C MET A 1 -35.76 -9.94 15.91
N ALA A 2 -36.38 -9.84 14.73
CA ALA A 2 -36.84 -8.55 14.22
C ALA A 2 -38.02 -8.11 15.09
N SER A 3 -37.80 -7.12 15.96
CA SER A 3 -38.84 -6.60 16.85
C SER A 3 -40.04 -6.16 16.02
N PHE A 4 -41.25 -6.55 16.45
CA PHE A 4 -42.53 -6.15 15.86
C PHE A 4 -42.65 -4.62 15.64
N LEU A 5 -41.93 -3.85 16.47
CA LEU A 5 -41.73 -2.40 16.39
C LEU A 5 -41.02 -1.91 15.11
N ALA A 6 -40.19 -2.74 14.46
CA ALA A 6 -39.51 -2.39 13.21
C ALA A 6 -40.45 -2.46 11.99
N LEU A 7 -41.54 -3.24 12.08
CA LEU A 7 -42.57 -3.33 11.04
C LEU A 7 -43.71 -2.32 11.24
N LEU A 8 -43.83 -1.74 12.44
CA LEU A 8 -44.84 -0.72 12.75
C LEU A 8 -44.70 0.49 11.81
N PRO A 9 -43.50 1.03 11.55
CA PRO A 9 -43.18 2.07 10.57
C PRO A 9 -44.14 2.26 9.42
N ARG A 10 -44.02 1.23 8.59
CA ARG A 10 -44.51 1.18 7.22
C ARG A 10 -45.94 0.68 7.16
N SER A 11 -46.29 -0.29 8.00
CA SER A 11 -47.66 -0.81 8.10
C SER A 11 -48.62 0.21 8.76
N LEU A 12 -48.14 0.99 9.74
CA LEU A 12 -48.92 2.04 10.39
C LEU A 12 -49.25 3.19 9.44
N THR A 13 -48.29 3.65 8.63
CA THR A 13 -48.54 4.68 7.61
C THR A 13 -49.63 4.23 6.64
N THR A 14 -49.50 3.02 6.08
CA THR A 14 -50.50 2.48 5.15
C THR A 14 -51.86 2.29 5.83
N PHE A 15 -51.88 1.81 7.07
CA PHE A 15 -53.10 1.65 7.85
C PHE A 15 -53.80 2.99 8.12
N LEU A 16 -53.06 4.02 8.53
CA LEU A 16 -53.62 5.35 8.81
C LEU A 16 -54.20 6.01 7.56
N TYR A 17 -53.54 5.88 6.41
CA TYR A 17 -54.12 6.35 5.14
C TYR A 17 -55.36 5.54 4.73
N ALA A 18 -55.37 4.23 4.95
CA ALA A 18 -56.55 3.40 4.67
C ALA A 18 -57.74 3.78 5.57
N VAL A 19 -57.50 4.02 6.85
CA VAL A 19 -58.51 4.51 7.81
C VAL A 19 -59.01 5.90 7.43
N ALA A 20 -58.11 6.82 7.04
CA ALA A 20 -58.47 8.14 6.57
C ALA A 20 -59.39 8.07 5.34
N ALA A 21 -59.04 7.23 4.35
CA ALA A 21 -59.82 7.00 3.14
C ALA A 21 -61.19 6.36 3.43
N LEU A 22 -61.23 5.35 4.30
CA LEU A 22 -62.46 4.69 4.71
C LEU A 22 -63.42 5.68 5.39
N LEU A 23 -62.93 6.46 6.35
CA LEU A 23 -63.72 7.49 7.04
C LEU A 23 -64.20 8.58 6.07
N ARG A 24 -63.39 8.94 5.07
CA ARG A 24 -63.73 9.96 4.07
C ARG A 24 -64.78 9.50 3.07
N PHE A 25 -64.77 8.22 2.70
CA PHE A 25 -65.60 7.68 1.61
C PHE A 25 -66.86 6.95 2.07
N TYR A 26 -66.83 6.31 3.25
CA TYR A 26 -67.96 5.53 3.78
C TYR A 26 -68.68 6.19 4.97
N GLY A 27 -68.09 7.20 5.60
CA GLY A 27 -68.69 7.88 6.75
C GLY A 27 -69.48 9.12 6.35
N ASN A 28 -70.64 9.34 6.96
CA ASN A 28 -71.35 10.60 6.83
C ASN A 28 -70.57 11.71 7.56
N ILE A 29 -70.05 12.66 6.78
CA ILE A 29 -68.99 13.62 7.13
C ILE A 29 -69.33 14.45 8.39
N ASP A 30 -70.62 14.71 8.62
CA ASP A 30 -71.14 15.53 9.72
C ASP A 30 -71.50 14.72 10.98
N THR A 31 -71.37 13.38 10.93
CA THR A 31 -71.70 12.53 12.08
C THR A 31 -70.62 12.61 13.14
N THR A 32 -71.02 12.69 14.42
CA THR A 32 -70.12 12.58 15.57
C THR A 32 -70.19 11.15 16.15
N PRO A 33 -69.22 10.28 15.82
CA PRO A 33 -69.31 8.86 16.17
C PRO A 33 -69.14 8.60 17.67
N ILE A 34 -68.50 9.53 18.40
CA ILE A 34 -68.24 9.42 19.84
C ILE A 34 -68.85 10.66 20.52
N PRO A 35 -69.98 10.55 21.24
CA PRO A 35 -70.68 11.71 21.81
C PRO A 35 -69.87 12.54 22.82
N ARG A 36 -68.82 11.95 23.41
CA ARG A 36 -67.94 12.62 24.38
C ARG A 36 -66.82 13.44 23.74
N ILE A 37 -66.55 13.24 22.46
CA ILE A 37 -65.48 13.95 21.74
C ILE A 37 -66.17 14.70 20.59
N PRO A 38 -66.17 16.05 20.57
CA PRO A 38 -66.86 16.83 19.55
C PRO A 38 -66.07 16.84 18.23
N LEU A 39 -65.64 15.67 17.76
CA LEU A 39 -64.97 15.48 16.49
C LEU A 39 -65.92 14.78 15.52
N THR A 40 -66.18 15.42 14.39
CA THR A 40 -66.92 14.81 13.29
C THR A 40 -66.08 13.74 12.59
N ILE A 41 -66.72 12.87 11.80
CA ILE A 41 -66.03 11.90 10.94
C ILE A 41 -64.99 12.60 10.05
N PHE A 42 -65.27 13.81 9.58
CA PHE A 42 -64.29 14.65 8.88
C PHE A 42 -63.03 14.91 9.72
N GLY A 43 -63.20 15.31 10.98
CA GLY A 43 -62.10 15.54 11.91
C GLY A 43 -61.27 14.28 12.16
N TRP A 44 -61.91 13.13 12.30
CA TRP A 44 -61.22 11.85 12.49
C TRP A 44 -60.43 11.43 11.24
N SER A 45 -61.00 11.63 10.05
CA SER A 45 -60.30 11.39 8.77
C SER A 45 -59.09 12.30 8.61
N PHE A 46 -59.23 13.59 8.95
CA PHE A 46 -58.13 14.55 8.92
C PHE A 46 -57.03 14.17 9.90
N LEU A 47 -57.37 13.79 11.14
CA LEU A 47 -56.39 13.31 12.13
C LEU A 47 -55.67 12.05 11.65
N ALA A 48 -56.38 11.08 11.08
CA ALA A 48 -55.76 9.88 10.54
C ALA A 48 -54.79 10.21 9.40
N PHE A 49 -55.15 11.16 8.52
CA PHE A 49 -54.29 11.63 7.44
C PHE A 49 -53.04 12.36 7.94
N THR A 50 -53.18 13.27 8.93
CA THR A 50 -52.03 14.01 9.49
C THR A 50 -51.09 13.09 10.24
N LEU A 51 -51.63 12.14 11.01
CA LEU A 51 -50.82 11.11 11.68
C LEU A 51 -50.12 10.19 10.68
N GLY A 52 -50.80 9.80 9.59
CA GLY A 52 -50.19 9.01 8.52
C GLY A 52 -49.03 9.75 7.84
N THR A 53 -49.21 11.04 7.58
CA THR A 53 -48.16 11.91 7.01
C THR A 53 -46.98 12.08 7.95
N ALA A 54 -47.23 12.30 9.25
CA ALA A 54 -46.17 12.38 10.25
C ALA A 54 -45.39 11.07 10.37
N ALA A 55 -46.08 9.92 10.37
CA ALA A 55 -45.46 8.60 10.40
C ALA A 55 -44.58 8.36 9.15
N LEU A 56 -45.04 8.81 7.97
CA LEU A 56 -44.25 8.74 6.73
C LEU A 56 -42.95 9.53 6.84
N LEU A 57 -43.01 10.77 7.34
CA LEU A 57 -41.83 11.61 7.50
C LEU A 57 -40.82 11.02 8.51
N VAL A 58 -41.31 10.47 9.61
CA VAL A 58 -40.46 9.77 10.60
C VAL A 58 -39.79 8.55 9.96
N ASN A 59 -40.54 7.75 9.20
CA ASN A 59 -39.99 6.56 8.53
C ASN A 59 -38.89 6.95 7.52
N LEU A 60 -39.15 7.96 6.69
CA LEU A 60 -38.19 8.47 5.73
C LEU A 60 -36.93 9.03 6.42
N GLY A 61 -37.11 9.75 7.53
CA GLY A 61 -35.99 10.28 8.32
C GLY A 61 -35.14 9.19 8.97
N LEU A 62 -35.77 8.13 9.48
CA LEU A 62 -35.06 6.98 10.04
C LEU A 62 -34.29 6.19 8.97
N GLU A 63 -34.91 5.95 7.82
CA GLU A 63 -34.26 5.29 6.68
C GLU A 63 -33.08 6.12 6.17
N TRP A 64 -33.25 7.43 6.05
CA TRP A 64 -32.16 8.33 5.69
C TRP A 64 -31.02 8.31 6.70
N ASN A 65 -31.33 8.40 8.00
CA ASN A 65 -30.32 8.41 9.06
C ASN A 65 -29.54 7.08 9.14
N THR A 66 -30.26 5.96 9.07
CA THR A 66 -29.65 4.62 9.06
C THR A 66 -28.79 4.41 7.82
N GLY A 67 -29.30 4.80 6.64
CA GLY A 67 -28.56 4.75 5.37
C GLY A 67 -27.32 5.66 5.38
N ASN A 68 -27.43 6.87 5.93
CA ASN A 68 -26.29 7.79 6.04
C ASN A 68 -25.21 7.26 6.99
N ARG A 69 -25.62 6.69 8.14
CA ARG A 69 -24.69 6.07 9.09
C ARG A 69 -24.01 4.85 8.51
N SER A 70 -24.72 4.05 7.70
CA SER A 70 -24.13 2.91 6.99
C SER A 70 -23.08 3.37 5.99
N ARG A 71 -23.41 4.35 5.14
CA ARG A 71 -22.48 4.92 4.15
C ARG A 71 -21.25 5.53 4.81
N ASN A 72 -21.40 6.28 5.90
CA ASN A 72 -20.26 6.84 6.62
C ASN A 72 -19.32 5.77 7.16
N ARG A 73 -19.85 4.66 7.69
CA ARG A 73 -19.01 3.54 8.14
C ARG A 73 -18.26 2.91 6.97
N GLU A 74 -18.92 2.74 5.84
CA GLU A 74 -18.30 2.17 4.65
C GLU A 74 -17.17 3.06 4.12
N ILE A 75 -17.39 4.38 4.05
CA ILE A 75 -16.36 5.36 3.69
C ILE A 75 -15.20 5.31 4.68
N GLU A 76 -15.47 5.33 5.98
CA GLU A 76 -14.43 5.27 7.01
C GLU A 76 -13.61 3.95 6.92
N THR A 77 -14.25 2.82 6.63
CA THR A 77 -13.54 1.56 6.43
C THR A 77 -12.64 1.59 5.19
N ARG A 78 -13.13 2.12 4.07
CA ARG A 78 -12.32 2.30 2.85
C ARG A 78 -11.16 3.26 3.08
N GLU A 79 -11.37 4.38 3.77
CA GLU A 79 -10.30 5.33 4.10
C GLU A 79 -9.22 4.71 4.98
N ARG A 80 -9.61 3.88 5.96
CA ARG A 80 -8.66 3.13 6.80
C ARG A 80 -7.86 2.11 5.99
N GLU A 81 -8.51 1.43 5.06
CA GLU A 81 -7.86 0.48 4.15
C GLU A 81 -6.86 1.20 3.24
N THR A 82 -7.28 2.26 2.56
CA THR A 82 -6.39 3.09 1.74
C THR A 82 -5.22 3.64 2.53
N ARG A 83 -5.44 4.11 3.77
CA ARG A 83 -4.35 4.58 4.63
C ARG A 83 -3.37 3.46 4.98
N ARG A 84 -3.87 2.25 5.24
CA ARG A 84 -3.04 1.09 5.55
C ARG A 84 -2.20 0.68 4.35
N ASP A 85 -2.78 0.69 3.17
CA ASP A 85 -2.08 0.35 1.92
C ASP A 85 -0.98 1.38 1.62
N ASN A 86 -1.29 2.67 1.76
CA ASN A 86 -0.29 3.73 1.61
C ASN A 86 0.89 3.58 2.57
N LEU A 87 0.62 3.21 3.84
CA LEU A 87 1.68 2.95 4.82
C LEU A 87 2.53 1.73 4.45
N ALA A 88 1.91 0.67 3.94
CA ALA A 88 2.63 -0.52 3.48
C ALA A 88 3.50 -0.22 2.25
N ASP A 89 3.01 0.60 1.33
CA ASP A 89 3.77 1.02 0.15
C ASP A 89 4.91 1.98 0.52
N GLU A 90 4.71 2.89 1.47
CA GLU A 90 5.80 3.70 2.03
C GLU A 90 6.90 2.83 2.66
N GLU A 91 6.52 1.81 3.44
CA GLU A 91 7.47 0.88 4.06
C GLU A 91 8.26 0.09 3.00
N ARG A 92 7.58 -0.40 1.97
CA ARG A 92 8.21 -1.07 0.82
C ARG A 92 9.19 -0.16 0.10
N ASN A 93 8.81 1.10 -0.14
CA ASN A 93 9.67 2.06 -0.81
C ASN A 93 10.93 2.35 0.01
N ARG A 94 10.80 2.56 1.32
CA ARG A 94 11.96 2.74 2.21
C ARG A 94 12.88 1.52 2.21
N ALA A 95 12.32 0.31 2.28
CA ALA A 95 13.10 -0.92 2.21
C ALA A 95 13.82 -1.08 0.86
N SER A 96 13.17 -0.67 -0.24
CA SER A 96 13.78 -0.68 -1.57
C SER A 96 14.94 0.31 -1.68
N GLU A 97 14.76 1.53 -1.17
CA GLU A 97 15.82 2.55 -1.14
C GLU A 97 17.03 2.11 -0.30
N GLU A 98 16.79 1.47 0.84
CA GLU A 98 17.85 0.93 1.70
C GLU A 98 18.65 -0.17 0.99
N ARG A 99 17.94 -1.09 0.33
CA ARG A 99 18.59 -2.14 -0.49
C ARG A 99 19.43 -1.54 -1.61
N GLU A 100 18.90 -0.55 -2.32
CA GLU A 100 19.63 0.08 -3.41
C GLU A 100 20.90 0.78 -2.91
N LYS A 101 20.86 1.44 -1.75
CA LYS A 101 22.05 2.03 -1.12
C LYS A 101 23.07 0.95 -0.74
N ALA A 102 22.63 -0.15 -0.15
CA ALA A 102 23.50 -1.26 0.23
C ALA A 102 24.14 -1.93 -1.00
N ASP A 103 23.41 -2.06 -2.10
CA ASP A 103 23.92 -2.63 -3.35
C ASP A 103 24.96 -1.70 -3.98
N ARG A 104 24.71 -0.38 -4.02
CA ARG A 104 25.71 0.61 -4.48
C ARG A 104 26.97 0.60 -3.61
N GLU A 105 26.84 0.39 -2.30
CA GLU A 105 27.99 0.28 -1.40
C GLU A 105 28.80 -0.99 -1.66
N ARG A 106 28.12 -2.13 -1.86
CA ARG A 106 28.75 -3.39 -2.25
C ARG A 106 29.50 -3.26 -3.57
N ASP A 107 28.88 -2.66 -4.58
CA ASP A 107 29.52 -2.45 -5.88
C ASP A 107 30.80 -1.61 -5.76
N ARG A 108 30.80 -0.57 -4.92
CA ARG A 108 32.00 0.24 -4.67
C ARG A 108 33.09 -0.57 -3.98
N ALA A 109 32.74 -1.35 -2.97
CA ALA A 109 33.69 -2.20 -2.26
C ALA A 109 34.30 -3.26 -3.19
N ASP A 110 33.49 -3.85 -4.06
CA ASP A 110 33.96 -4.84 -5.04
C ASP A 110 34.86 -4.20 -6.11
N GLN A 111 34.54 -2.99 -6.58
CA GLN A 111 35.43 -2.23 -7.45
C GLN A 111 36.78 -1.93 -6.80
N GLU A 112 36.79 -1.53 -5.53
CA GLU A 112 38.01 -1.26 -4.78
C GLU A 112 38.86 -2.53 -4.60
N ARG A 113 38.23 -3.65 -4.23
CA ARG A 113 38.90 -4.96 -4.15
C ARG A 113 39.53 -5.36 -5.47
N ASN A 114 38.78 -5.23 -6.57
CA ASN A 114 39.27 -5.56 -7.90
C ASN A 114 40.48 -4.71 -8.30
N ARG A 115 40.47 -3.41 -7.98
CA ARG A 115 41.63 -2.52 -8.20
C ARG A 115 42.82 -2.96 -7.37
N ALA A 116 42.63 -3.21 -6.08
CA ALA A 116 43.69 -3.67 -5.18
C ALA A 116 44.30 -5.00 -5.64
N ASP A 117 43.47 -5.94 -6.09
CA ASP A 117 43.94 -7.23 -6.63
C ASP A 117 44.70 -7.05 -7.95
N GLN A 118 44.27 -6.12 -8.81
CA GLN A 118 44.99 -5.80 -10.03
C GLN A 118 46.36 -5.18 -9.73
N GLU A 119 46.44 -4.27 -8.76
CA GLU A 119 47.70 -3.69 -8.30
C GLU A 119 48.62 -4.73 -7.68
N ARG A 120 48.09 -5.63 -6.84
CA ARG A 120 48.84 -6.76 -6.27
C ARG A 120 49.41 -7.66 -7.36
N LYS A 121 48.63 -7.98 -8.39
CA LYS A 121 49.10 -8.78 -9.53
C LYS A 121 50.22 -8.07 -10.29
N ARG A 122 50.10 -6.77 -10.54
CA ARG A 122 51.16 -5.96 -11.19
C ARG A 122 52.42 -5.92 -10.33
N ALA A 123 52.30 -5.67 -9.03
CA ALA A 123 53.42 -5.67 -8.09
C ALA A 123 54.12 -7.03 -8.01
N ALA A 124 53.35 -8.12 -7.92
CA ALA A 124 53.90 -9.48 -7.93
C ALA A 124 54.61 -9.82 -9.24
N SER A 125 54.07 -9.39 -10.38
CA SER A 125 54.72 -9.56 -11.69
C SER A 125 56.06 -8.82 -11.74
N ARG A 126 56.09 -7.55 -11.33
CA ARG A 126 57.32 -6.74 -11.25
C ARG A 126 58.36 -7.36 -10.32
N ALA A 127 57.95 -7.78 -9.13
CA ALA A 127 58.84 -8.44 -8.16
C ALA A 127 59.41 -9.75 -8.73
N ARG A 128 58.60 -10.53 -9.47
CA ARG A 128 59.06 -11.77 -10.11
C ARG A 128 60.12 -11.50 -11.18
N ILE A 129 59.95 -10.45 -11.98
CA ILE A 129 60.93 -10.03 -12.99
C ILE A 129 62.23 -9.58 -12.31
N GLN A 130 62.14 -8.73 -11.30
CA GLN A 130 63.31 -8.24 -10.55
C GLN A 130 64.07 -9.38 -9.88
N ASN A 131 63.38 -10.28 -9.18
CA ASN A 131 64.00 -11.43 -8.54
C ASN A 131 64.70 -12.34 -9.56
N ARG A 132 64.10 -12.56 -10.74
CA ARG A 132 64.72 -13.38 -11.79
C ARG A 132 65.97 -12.72 -12.36
N GLY A 133 65.94 -11.41 -12.60
CA GLY A 133 67.12 -10.64 -13.02
C GLY A 133 68.24 -10.71 -11.98
N PHE A 134 67.93 -10.48 -10.71
CA PHE A 134 68.90 -10.56 -9.60
C PHE A 134 69.56 -11.94 -9.53
N VAL A 135 68.77 -13.03 -9.56
CA VAL A 135 69.31 -14.40 -9.52
C VAL A 135 70.22 -14.69 -10.72
N LEU A 136 69.85 -14.26 -11.93
CA LEU A 136 70.68 -14.45 -13.13
C LEU A 136 72.00 -13.67 -13.03
N GLN A 137 71.96 -12.43 -12.54
CA GLN A 137 73.15 -11.61 -12.32
C GLN A 137 74.07 -12.22 -11.26
N THR A 138 73.53 -12.65 -10.12
CA THR A 138 74.30 -13.32 -9.06
C THR A 138 74.95 -14.60 -9.57
N ARG A 139 74.24 -15.41 -10.36
CA ARG A 139 74.82 -16.61 -10.99
C ARG A 139 75.99 -16.27 -11.92
N TYR A 140 75.84 -15.25 -12.76
CA TYR A 140 76.92 -14.81 -13.65
C TYR A 140 78.16 -14.31 -12.89
N GLN A 141 77.97 -13.60 -11.77
CA GLN A 141 79.07 -13.11 -10.93
C GLN A 141 79.79 -14.24 -10.16
N LEU A 142 79.05 -15.24 -9.68
CA LEU A 142 79.63 -16.36 -8.92
C LEU A 142 80.30 -17.41 -9.83
N ALA A 143 79.75 -17.63 -11.03
CA ALA A 143 80.24 -18.62 -11.99
C ALA A 143 80.09 -18.10 -13.42
N PRO A 144 81.03 -17.27 -13.93
CA PRO A 144 80.96 -16.73 -15.27
C PRO A 144 81.18 -17.86 -16.30
N SER A 145 80.10 -18.26 -16.97
CA SER A 145 80.12 -19.25 -18.05
C SER A 145 79.47 -18.70 -19.33
N PRO A 146 79.82 -19.26 -20.52
CA PRO A 146 79.19 -18.87 -21.77
C PRO A 146 77.67 -19.06 -21.77
N GLU A 147 77.19 -20.12 -21.10
CA GLU A 147 75.77 -20.44 -20.93
C GLU A 147 75.04 -19.42 -20.03
N ALA A 148 75.67 -19.03 -18.91
CA ALA A 148 75.14 -17.99 -18.03
C ALA A 148 75.05 -16.64 -18.75
N ARG A 149 76.04 -16.32 -19.59
CA ARG A 149 76.05 -15.11 -20.42
C ARG A 149 74.93 -15.13 -21.47
N ALA A 150 74.75 -16.24 -22.17
CA ALA A 150 73.69 -16.39 -23.17
C ALA A 150 72.29 -16.23 -22.55
N THR A 151 72.05 -16.87 -21.39
CA THR A 151 70.77 -16.79 -20.66
C THR A 151 70.47 -15.37 -20.18
N LEU A 152 71.50 -14.62 -19.78
CA LEU A 152 71.34 -13.23 -19.33
C LEU A 152 71.06 -12.28 -20.51
N ILE A 153 71.69 -12.49 -21.67
CA ILE A 153 71.39 -11.76 -22.90
C ILE A 153 69.95 -12.03 -23.36
N ASP A 154 69.52 -13.29 -23.37
CA ASP A 154 68.16 -13.69 -23.74
C ASP A 154 67.09 -13.05 -22.83
N PHE A 155 67.36 -13.02 -21.52
CA PHE A 155 66.48 -12.35 -20.57
C PHE A 155 66.42 -10.82 -20.78
N LEU A 156 67.54 -10.18 -21.14
CA LEU A 156 67.56 -8.75 -21.45
C LEU A 156 66.81 -8.43 -22.75
N SER A 157 66.91 -9.28 -23.79
CA SER A 157 66.10 -9.13 -25.00
C SER A 157 64.62 -9.33 -24.71
N PHE A 158 64.24 -10.30 -23.87
CA PHE A 158 62.86 -10.49 -23.43
C PHE A 158 62.30 -9.23 -22.74
N LEU A 159 63.09 -8.57 -21.88
CA LEU A 159 62.67 -7.32 -21.24
C LEU A 159 62.58 -6.15 -22.22
N GLN A 160 63.39 -6.14 -23.28
CA GLN A 160 63.32 -5.10 -24.32
C GLN A 160 62.08 -5.27 -25.20
N GLU A 161 61.64 -6.50 -25.44
CA GLU A 161 60.47 -6.80 -26.28
C GLU A 161 59.14 -6.73 -25.52
N TYR A 162 59.12 -7.12 -24.23
CA TYR A 162 57.90 -7.25 -23.42
C TYR A 162 57.86 -6.37 -22.16
N GLY A 163 58.79 -5.42 -22.02
CA GLY A 163 58.90 -4.53 -20.87
C GLY A 163 57.90 -3.38 -20.85
N GLU A 164 56.60 -3.67 -20.78
CA GLU A 164 55.52 -2.77 -20.33
C GLU A 164 54.86 -3.27 -19.05
#